data_AF-A0A2V5JQ73-F1
#
_entry.id   AF-A0A2V5JQ73-F1
#
_cell.length_a   1.000
_cell.length_b   1.000
_cell.length_c   1.000
_cell.angle_alpha   90.00
_cell.angle_beta   90.00
_cell.angle_gamma   90.00
#
_symmetry.space_group_name_H-M   'P 1'
#
loop_
_entity.id
_entity.type
_entity.pdbx_description
1 polymer ?
#
loop_
_entity_poly.entity_id
_entity_poly.type
_entity_poly.pdbx_seq_one_letter_code
_entity_poly.pdbx_strand_id
1 'polypeptide(L)'
;MIELQAFPSLFGFQLLLLGCMRKAYPAIPRNWTSSFGGIKDEAYLALLQRTVVAESDAENVVLLDIEPEKQKTRVDFAATEKLLGIRPVCVTKIKKRGRQLFYDRDGREVRIERIYNRVIFDELSQRPDLKLAFRFQDDLDLTWVGHPNWYFRISKHSLPFLKTEYTSPAFLANEFPAFAKATAGRPAEEKIDNYVLKPLYSFAGHGVDMEPTREKIGALENPQEWILQKKIDYAAFVPTVDGKKSKAEIRMMFVWPDQDLNPTLVNNLVRMSQGKMMGVDFNIDKTWVGASIALHED
;
A
#
# COMPACT_ATOMS: atom_id res chain seq x y z
N MET A 1 -11.85 5.48 -7.07
CA MET A 1 -10.84 4.52 -6.58
C MET A 1 -9.97 4.04 -7.73
N ILE A 2 -8.64 4.05 -7.52
CA ILE A 2 -7.62 3.84 -8.56
C ILE A 2 -6.87 2.52 -8.35
N GLU A 3 -6.56 2.19 -7.09
CA GLU A 3 -5.82 0.99 -6.69
C GLU A 3 -6.27 0.58 -5.28
N LEU A 4 -6.18 -0.72 -4.99
CA LEU A 4 -6.30 -1.30 -3.66
C LEU A 4 -4.98 -1.97 -3.27
N GLN A 5 -4.56 -1.80 -2.02
CA GLN A 5 -3.30 -2.33 -1.52
C GLN A 5 -3.50 -2.93 -0.12
N ALA A 6 -3.08 -4.17 0.09
CA ALA A 6 -3.19 -4.86 1.38
C ALA A 6 -1.99 -4.72 2.31
N PHE A 7 -0.89 -4.10 1.85
CA PHE A 7 0.34 -3.91 2.63
C PHE A 7 0.67 -2.43 2.74
N PRO A 8 -0.28 -1.59 3.20
CA PRO A 8 -0.01 -0.18 3.37
C PRO A 8 1.08 0.05 4.43
N SER A 9 1.87 1.08 4.16
CA SER A 9 2.89 1.60 5.04
C SER A 9 2.50 2.96 5.61
N LEU A 10 3.32 3.50 6.51
CA LEU A 10 3.26 4.88 7.01
C LEU A 10 2.27 5.16 8.14
N PHE A 11 1.62 4.14 8.72
CA PHE A 11 0.68 4.35 9.84
C PHE A 11 1.34 5.01 11.05
N GLY A 12 2.56 4.60 11.41
CA GLY A 12 3.28 5.17 12.54
C GLY A 12 3.84 6.54 12.20
N PHE A 13 4.45 6.68 11.02
CA PHE A 13 5.04 7.94 10.59
C PHE A 13 4.01 9.07 10.43
N GLN A 14 2.82 8.78 9.92
CA GLN A 14 1.78 9.79 9.70
C GLN A 14 1.28 10.43 11.00
N LEU A 15 1.15 9.64 12.07
CA LEU A 15 0.78 10.17 13.39
C LEU A 15 1.83 11.17 13.89
N LEU A 16 3.11 10.83 13.74
CA LEU A 16 4.21 11.74 14.09
C LEU A 16 4.22 13.00 13.22
N LEU A 17 3.95 12.85 11.92
CA LEU A 17 3.86 13.97 10.97
C LEU A 17 2.77 14.96 11.38
N LEU A 18 1.59 14.48 11.80
CA LEU A 18 0.50 15.33 12.31
C LEU A 18 0.96 16.18 13.50
N GLY A 19 1.62 15.56 14.48
CA GLY A 19 2.18 16.28 15.64
C GLY A 19 3.21 17.34 15.24
N CYS A 20 4.11 17.01 14.32
CA CYS A 20 5.10 17.94 13.78
C CYS A 20 4.45 19.12 13.05
N MET A 21 3.42 18.88 12.22
CA MET A 21 2.71 19.94 11.51
C MET A 21 2.01 20.90 12.47
N ARG A 22 1.30 20.38 13.48
CA ARG A 22 0.64 21.20 14.51
C ARG A 22 1.63 22.08 15.28
N LYS A 23 2.83 21.55 15.57
CA LYS A 23 3.89 22.30 16.26
C LYS A 23 4.53 23.37 15.37
N ALA A 24 4.81 23.03 14.11
CA ALA A 24 5.50 23.93 13.18
C ALA A 24 4.59 25.03 12.64
N TYR A 25 3.28 24.79 12.52
CA TYR A 25 2.32 25.69 11.90
C TYR A 25 1.16 26.00 12.86
N PRO A 26 1.31 26.97 13.79
CA PRO A 26 0.26 27.34 14.74
C PRO A 26 -1.03 27.86 14.10
N ALA A 27 -0.98 28.25 12.84
CA ALA A 27 -2.15 28.69 12.06
C ALA A 27 -3.10 27.54 11.71
N ILE A 28 -2.66 26.29 11.79
CA ILE A 28 -3.52 25.13 11.58
C ILE A 28 -4.47 25.01 12.78
N PRO A 29 -5.81 25.01 12.58
CA PRO A 29 -6.75 24.85 13.67
C PRO A 29 -6.51 23.56 14.45
N ARG A 30 -6.61 23.62 15.79
CA ARG A 30 -6.33 22.47 16.65
C ARG A 30 -7.31 21.31 16.47
N ASN A 31 -8.53 21.60 16.02
CA ASN A 31 -9.56 20.61 15.73
C ASN A 31 -9.38 19.94 14.36
N TRP A 32 -8.41 20.37 13.54
CA TRP A 32 -8.12 19.69 12.29
C TRP A 32 -7.29 18.42 12.53
N THR A 33 -7.67 17.35 11.86
CA THR A 33 -7.05 16.03 11.97
C THR A 33 -6.92 15.40 10.58
N SER A 34 -6.08 14.37 10.47
CA SER A 34 -6.04 13.50 9.28
C SER A 34 -6.78 12.18 9.50
N SER A 35 -7.22 11.92 10.73
CA SER A 35 -7.98 10.75 11.14
C SER A 35 -9.47 10.91 10.85
N PHE A 36 -10.18 9.79 10.74
CA PHE A 36 -11.61 9.77 10.42
C PHE A 36 -12.42 9.20 11.58
N GLY A 37 -13.72 9.50 11.60
CA GLY A 37 -14.67 8.93 12.55
C GLY A 37 -14.48 9.40 13.99
N GLY A 38 -13.89 10.59 14.20
CA GLY A 38 -13.62 11.14 15.53
C GLY A 38 -12.51 10.41 16.29
N ILE A 39 -11.69 9.60 15.61
CA ILE A 39 -10.56 8.91 16.22
C ILE A 39 -9.50 9.93 16.62
N LYS A 40 -9.22 10.00 17.92
CA LYS A 40 -8.13 10.79 18.49
C LYS A 40 -6.82 10.00 18.51
N ASP A 41 -5.71 10.71 18.69
CA ASP A 41 -4.34 10.17 18.65
C ASP A 41 -4.17 8.93 19.57
N GLU A 42 -4.69 8.95 20.79
CA GLU A 42 -4.61 7.80 21.72
C GLU A 42 -5.44 6.61 21.25
N ALA A 43 -6.63 6.86 20.71
CA ALA A 43 -7.51 5.82 20.18
C ALA A 43 -6.93 5.20 18.90
N TYR A 44 -6.28 6.01 18.06
CA TYR A 44 -5.55 5.54 16.88
C TYR A 44 -4.41 4.59 17.28
N LEU A 45 -3.60 4.98 18.27
CA LEU A 45 -2.51 4.14 18.76
C LEU A 45 -3.04 2.84 19.39
N ALA A 46 -4.11 2.92 20.20
CA ALA A 46 -4.76 1.75 20.77
C ALA A 46 -5.29 0.80 19.69
N LEU A 47 -5.85 1.33 18.60
CA LEU A 47 -6.30 0.53 17.46
C LEU A 47 -5.14 -0.18 16.76
N LEU A 48 -4.02 0.52 16.50
CA LEU A 48 -2.82 -0.10 15.93
C LEU A 48 -2.24 -1.18 16.85
N GLN A 49 -2.16 -0.92 18.16
CA GLN A 49 -1.69 -1.88 19.17
C GLN A 49 -2.59 -3.14 19.16
N ARG A 50 -3.91 -2.95 19.18
CA ARG A 50 -4.90 -4.04 19.13
C ARG A 50 -4.75 -4.90 17.87
N THR A 51 -4.51 -4.29 16.71
CA THR A 51 -4.36 -5.03 15.45
C THR A 51 -3.02 -5.73 15.35
N VAL A 52 -1.92 -5.02 15.64
CA VAL A 52 -0.57 -5.49 15.37
C VAL A 52 -0.07 -6.42 16.47
N VAL A 53 -0.19 -5.99 17.73
CA VAL A 53 0.35 -6.70 18.88
C VAL A 53 -0.69 -7.63 19.50
N ALA A 54 -1.95 -7.20 19.56
CA ALA A 54 -3.05 -7.94 20.18
C ALA A 54 -2.67 -8.40 21.60
N GLU A 55 -2.86 -9.69 21.92
CA GLU A 55 -2.58 -10.29 23.24
C GLU A 55 -1.13 -10.82 23.38
N SER A 56 -0.29 -10.69 22.36
CA SER A 56 1.12 -11.13 22.42
C SER A 56 2.00 -10.11 23.12
N ASP A 57 3.09 -10.57 23.73
CA ASP A 57 4.14 -9.67 24.19
C ASP A 57 4.83 -9.01 22.99
N ALA A 58 5.15 -7.71 23.10
CA ALA A 58 5.75 -6.95 22.00
C ALA A 58 7.09 -7.54 21.51
N GLU A 59 7.79 -8.30 22.35
CA GLU A 59 9.01 -9.01 21.93
C GLU A 59 8.76 -10.24 21.06
N ASN A 60 7.57 -10.81 21.12
CA ASN A 60 7.14 -11.92 20.26
C ASN A 60 6.50 -11.44 18.95
N VAL A 61 6.44 -10.13 18.73
CA VAL A 61 5.91 -9.50 17.51
C VAL A 61 7.03 -8.82 16.75
N VAL A 62 7.15 -9.15 15.45
CA VAL A 62 8.17 -8.56 14.59
C VAL A 62 7.54 -7.81 13.42
N LEU A 63 8.16 -6.68 13.07
CA LEU A 63 7.89 -5.93 11.86
C LEU A 63 8.83 -6.42 10.76
N LEU A 64 8.34 -7.32 9.90
CA LEU A 64 9.16 -8.07 8.96
C LEU A 64 9.30 -7.35 7.60
N ASP A 65 10.52 -7.19 7.11
CA ASP A 65 10.82 -6.68 5.77
C ASP A 65 12.07 -7.38 5.17
N ILE A 66 12.45 -7.06 3.93
CA ILE A 66 13.68 -7.58 3.32
C ILE A 66 14.91 -6.95 3.97
N GLU A 67 14.99 -5.62 4.00
CA GLU A 67 16.10 -4.85 4.61
C GLU A 67 15.50 -3.56 5.21
N PRO A 68 14.84 -3.62 6.38
CA PRO A 68 14.08 -2.50 6.95
C PRO A 68 14.83 -1.17 6.99
N GLU A 69 16.14 -1.22 7.25
CA GLU A 69 17.03 -0.08 7.34
C GLU A 69 17.34 0.60 5.99
N LYS A 70 17.22 -0.14 4.89
CA LYS A 70 17.42 0.34 3.51
C LYS A 70 16.12 0.79 2.85
N GLN A 71 14.97 0.51 3.44
CA GLN A 71 13.68 0.88 2.88
C GLN A 71 13.51 2.40 2.78
N LYS A 72 12.89 2.87 1.69
CA LYS A 72 12.51 4.29 1.52
C LYS A 72 11.60 4.78 2.65
N THR A 73 10.88 3.86 3.27
CA THR A 73 9.97 4.10 4.41
C THR A 73 10.62 3.81 5.77
N ARG A 74 11.95 3.72 5.88
CA ARG A 74 12.69 3.44 7.15
C ARG A 74 12.24 4.26 8.36
N VAL A 75 11.77 5.50 8.15
CA VAL A 75 11.23 6.36 9.22
C VAL A 75 9.96 5.78 9.85
N ASP A 76 9.13 5.10 9.06
CA ASP A 76 7.93 4.43 9.54
C ASP A 76 8.24 3.16 10.34
N PHE A 77 9.31 2.45 9.98
CA PHE A 77 9.82 1.34 10.80
C PHE A 77 10.24 1.84 12.18
N ALA A 78 11.04 2.91 12.23
CA ALA A 78 11.46 3.53 13.49
C ALA A 78 10.28 4.10 14.30
N ALA A 79 9.30 4.73 13.64
CA ALA A 79 8.10 5.24 14.28
C ALA A 79 7.26 4.09 14.87
N THR A 80 7.05 3.03 14.10
CA THR A 80 6.27 1.86 14.53
C THR A 80 6.94 1.13 15.68
N GLU A 81 8.26 0.96 15.65
CA GLU A 81 9.02 0.40 16.77
C GLU A 81 8.87 1.24 18.04
N LYS A 82 8.96 2.56 17.91
CA LYS A 82 8.81 3.47 19.05
C LYS A 82 7.39 3.48 19.64
N LEU A 83 6.38 3.36 18.77
CA LEU A 83 4.97 3.44 19.15
C LEU A 83 4.42 2.12 19.69
N LEU A 84 4.80 0.98 19.11
CA LEU A 84 4.25 -0.34 19.43
C LEU A 84 5.22 -1.26 20.20
N GLY A 85 6.50 -0.89 20.28
CA GLY A 85 7.54 -1.69 20.95
C GLY A 85 8.03 -2.91 20.17
N ILE A 86 7.56 -3.10 18.93
CA ILE A 86 7.89 -4.25 18.07
C ILE A 86 9.16 -4.00 17.27
N ARG A 87 10.00 -5.02 17.07
CA ARG A 87 11.30 -4.84 16.39
C ARG A 87 11.18 -5.01 14.87
N PRO A 88 11.74 -4.10 14.06
CA PRO A 88 11.98 -4.33 12.64
C PRO A 88 12.99 -5.46 12.43
N VAL A 89 12.65 -6.47 11.64
CA VAL A 89 13.50 -7.64 11.40
C VAL A 89 13.59 -7.94 9.90
N CYS A 90 14.82 -8.13 9.42
CA CYS A 90 15.11 -8.60 8.08
C CYS A 90 14.69 -10.08 7.93
N VAL A 91 14.03 -10.43 6.83
CA VAL A 91 13.55 -11.79 6.54
C VAL A 91 14.65 -12.86 6.56
N THR A 92 15.88 -12.49 6.22
CA THR A 92 17.04 -13.42 6.26
C THR A 92 17.57 -13.67 7.66
N LYS A 93 17.13 -12.90 8.68
CA LYS A 93 17.52 -13.07 10.08
C LYS A 93 16.57 -13.97 10.86
N ILE A 94 15.50 -14.44 10.21
CA ILE A 94 14.55 -15.38 10.79
C ILE A 94 15.12 -16.79 10.78
N LYS A 95 14.93 -17.52 11.88
CA LYS A 95 15.26 -18.94 12.02
C LYS A 95 13.97 -19.74 12.14
N LYS A 96 13.92 -20.90 11.46
CA LYS A 96 12.76 -21.81 11.52
C LYS A 96 13.12 -23.07 12.30
N ARG A 97 12.23 -23.52 13.19
CA ARG A 97 12.29 -24.82 13.87
C ARG A 97 10.91 -25.47 13.86
N GLY A 98 10.76 -26.55 13.09
CA GLY A 98 9.43 -27.13 12.84
C GLY A 98 8.50 -26.10 12.21
N ARG A 99 7.37 -25.81 12.87
CA ARG A 99 6.38 -24.79 12.45
C ARG A 99 6.62 -23.42 13.09
N GLN A 100 7.58 -23.29 14.00
CA GLN A 100 7.83 -22.07 14.75
C GLN A 100 8.96 -21.25 14.13
N LEU A 101 8.84 -19.92 14.23
CA LEU A 101 9.86 -18.97 13.81
C LEU A 101 10.47 -18.27 15.02
N PHE A 102 11.75 -17.92 14.89
CA PHE A 102 12.55 -17.26 15.92
C PHE A 102 13.40 -16.17 15.30
N TYR A 103 13.78 -15.18 16.10
CA TYR A 103 14.78 -14.18 15.72
C TYR A 103 15.73 -13.91 16.89
N ASP A 104 16.87 -13.29 16.57
CA ASP A 104 17.81 -12.82 17.59
C ASP A 104 17.38 -11.45 18.10
N ARG A 105 17.15 -11.37 19.41
CA ARG A 105 16.91 -10.14 20.16
C ARG A 105 18.04 -9.96 21.15
N ASP A 106 19.05 -9.19 20.76
CA ASP A 106 20.18 -8.80 21.62
C ASP A 106 20.96 -10.02 22.16
N GLY A 107 21.20 -11.01 21.29
CA GLY A 107 21.88 -12.26 21.64
C GLY A 107 20.99 -13.32 22.31
N ARG A 108 19.73 -12.98 22.61
CA ARG A 108 18.72 -13.95 23.06
C ARG A 108 17.82 -14.33 21.91
N GLU A 109 17.63 -15.63 21.72
CA GLU A 109 16.67 -16.11 20.73
C GLU A 109 15.24 -16.01 21.29
N VAL A 110 14.35 -15.36 20.52
CA VAL A 110 12.96 -15.11 20.91
C VAL A 110 12.02 -15.72 19.88
N ARG A 111 10.97 -16.40 20.36
CA ARG A 111 9.91 -16.98 19.51
C ARG A 111 9.08 -15.86 18.90
N ILE A 112 8.70 -16.02 17.64
CA ILE A 112 7.78 -15.11 16.96
C ILE A 112 6.37 -15.71 17.04
N GLU A 113 5.43 -14.95 17.59
CA GLU A 113 4.01 -15.28 17.65
C GLU A 113 3.20 -14.50 16.61
N ARG A 114 3.62 -13.28 16.28
CA ARG A 114 2.97 -12.45 15.26
C ARG A 114 3.97 -11.78 14.34
N ILE A 115 3.62 -11.68 13.06
CA ILE A 115 4.41 -10.96 12.07
C ILE A 115 3.56 -9.86 11.46
N TYR A 116 3.94 -8.60 11.70
CA TYR A 116 3.49 -7.49 10.87
C TYR A 116 4.32 -7.49 9.59
N ASN A 117 3.73 -8.03 8.53
CA ASN A 117 4.43 -8.27 7.28
C ASN A 117 4.46 -7.00 6.41
N ARG A 118 5.66 -6.56 6.05
CA ARG A 118 5.91 -5.46 5.12
C ARG A 118 6.68 -5.87 3.87
N VAL A 119 7.05 -7.15 3.77
CA VAL A 119 7.75 -7.70 2.60
C VAL A 119 6.91 -7.56 1.34
N ILE A 120 7.50 -6.92 0.32
CA ILE A 120 6.93 -6.80 -1.01
C ILE A 120 7.46 -7.97 -1.86
N PHE A 121 6.55 -8.82 -2.35
CA PHE A 121 6.92 -10.05 -3.06
C PHE A 121 7.64 -9.80 -4.40
N ASP A 122 7.32 -8.70 -5.09
CA ASP A 122 8.02 -8.31 -6.32
C ASP A 122 9.49 -7.95 -6.04
N GLU A 123 9.77 -7.30 -4.91
CA GLU A 123 11.13 -6.97 -4.49
C GLU A 123 11.87 -8.25 -4.09
N LEU A 124 11.19 -9.14 -3.36
CA LEU A 124 11.76 -10.41 -2.92
C LEU A 124 12.11 -11.32 -4.12
N SER A 125 11.27 -11.37 -5.16
CA SER A 125 11.53 -12.21 -6.34
C SER A 125 12.71 -11.72 -7.18
N GLN A 126 13.03 -10.42 -7.12
CA GLN A 126 14.20 -9.81 -7.75
C GLN A 126 15.50 -10.04 -6.97
N ARG A 127 15.42 -10.68 -5.80
CA ARG A 127 16.56 -10.91 -4.89
C ARG A 127 16.80 -12.41 -4.66
N PRO A 128 17.14 -13.18 -5.72
CA PRO A 128 17.42 -14.62 -5.61
C PRO A 128 18.68 -14.93 -4.78
N ASP A 129 19.49 -13.92 -4.47
CA ASP A 129 20.63 -14.00 -3.58
C ASP A 129 20.24 -14.25 -2.11
N LEU A 130 19.01 -13.88 -1.72
CA LEU A 130 18.55 -14.00 -0.34
C LEU A 130 18.26 -15.46 0.03
N LYS A 131 18.88 -15.92 1.12
CA LYS A 131 18.64 -17.23 1.69
C LYS A 131 17.59 -17.13 2.79
N LEU A 132 16.37 -17.56 2.49
CA LEU A 132 15.26 -17.55 3.43
C LEU A 132 15.22 -18.87 4.22
N ALA A 133 15.01 -18.80 5.54
CA ALA A 133 14.87 -19.99 6.38
C ALA A 133 13.46 -20.61 6.34
N PHE A 134 12.50 -19.95 5.70
CA PHE A 134 11.11 -20.37 5.59
C PHE A 134 10.49 -19.85 4.29
N ARG A 135 9.34 -20.40 3.91
CA ARG A 135 8.50 -19.90 2.82
C ARG A 135 7.24 -19.27 3.40
N PHE A 136 6.75 -18.20 2.79
CA PHE A 136 5.53 -17.52 3.24
C PHE A 136 4.26 -18.38 3.10
N GLN A 137 4.33 -19.48 2.35
CA GLN A 137 3.25 -20.47 2.20
C GLN A 137 3.36 -21.65 3.18
N ASP A 138 4.40 -21.69 4.00
CA ASP A 138 4.57 -22.74 5.00
C ASP A 138 3.43 -22.67 6.04
N ASP A 139 3.01 -23.83 6.54
CA ASP A 139 2.10 -23.92 7.69
C ASP A 139 2.86 -23.59 8.99
N LEU A 140 2.79 -22.33 9.41
CA LEU A 140 3.53 -21.78 10.55
C LEU A 140 2.62 -21.53 11.77
N ASP A 141 3.17 -21.75 12.96
CA ASP A 141 2.52 -21.54 14.25
C ASP A 141 2.69 -20.08 14.71
N LEU A 142 2.08 -19.16 13.96
CA LEU A 142 2.07 -17.71 14.21
C LEU A 142 0.85 -17.03 13.55
N THR A 143 0.55 -15.79 13.94
CA THR A 143 -0.45 -14.95 13.29
C THR A 143 0.19 -13.93 12.34
N TRP A 144 -0.34 -13.81 11.13
CA TRP A 144 0.05 -12.76 10.20
C TRP A 144 -0.82 -11.52 10.37
N VAL A 145 -0.19 -10.38 10.59
CA VAL A 145 -0.82 -9.05 10.49
C VAL A 145 -0.55 -8.53 9.09
N GLY A 146 -1.57 -8.57 8.24
CA GLY A 146 -1.41 -8.48 6.79
C GLY A 146 -0.95 -9.83 6.23
N HIS A 147 -1.88 -10.78 6.09
CA HIS A 147 -1.55 -12.13 5.63
C HIS A 147 -0.89 -12.08 4.24
N PRO A 148 0.24 -12.76 3.99
CA PRO A 148 0.99 -12.66 2.73
C PRO A 148 0.15 -12.84 1.46
N ASN A 149 -0.80 -13.78 1.46
CA ASN A 149 -1.74 -14.01 0.36
C ASN A 149 -2.63 -12.80 0.00
N TRP A 150 -2.83 -11.85 0.91
CA TRP A 150 -3.57 -10.63 0.61
C TRP A 150 -2.88 -9.82 -0.50
N TYR A 151 -1.58 -10.03 -0.74
CA TYR A 151 -0.80 -9.28 -1.72
C TYR A 151 -1.34 -9.50 -3.13
N PHE A 152 -1.79 -10.73 -3.38
CA PHE A 152 -2.38 -11.13 -4.64
C PHE A 152 -3.90 -10.89 -4.67
N ARG A 153 -4.59 -11.03 -3.52
CA ARG A 153 -6.06 -10.93 -3.43
C ARG A 153 -6.61 -9.51 -3.40
N ILE A 154 -6.00 -8.61 -2.63
CA ILE A 154 -6.41 -7.20 -2.50
C ILE A 154 -5.43 -6.40 -3.36
N SER A 155 -5.65 -6.48 -4.67
CA SER A 155 -4.71 -6.01 -5.68
C SER A 155 -5.46 -5.41 -6.86
N LYS A 156 -4.71 -5.07 -7.93
CA LYS A 156 -5.29 -4.64 -9.21
C LYS A 156 -6.29 -5.66 -9.76
N HIS A 157 -6.15 -6.94 -9.40
CA HIS A 157 -7.05 -8.01 -9.82
C HIS A 157 -8.48 -7.79 -9.32
N SER A 158 -8.67 -7.13 -8.17
CA SER A 158 -10.00 -6.90 -7.60
C SER A 158 -10.76 -5.79 -8.35
N LEU A 159 -10.06 -4.87 -9.03
CA LEU A 159 -10.66 -3.65 -9.59
C LEU A 159 -11.78 -3.91 -10.60
N PRO A 160 -11.68 -4.86 -11.56
CA PRO A 160 -12.76 -5.15 -12.50
C PRO A 160 -14.06 -5.65 -11.85
N PHE A 161 -13.98 -6.18 -10.62
CA PHE A 161 -15.13 -6.71 -9.89
C PHE A 161 -15.83 -5.66 -9.02
N LEU A 162 -15.21 -4.49 -8.83
CA LEU A 162 -15.75 -3.42 -7.99
C LEU A 162 -16.56 -2.45 -8.86
N LYS A 163 -17.88 -2.66 -8.89
CA LYS A 163 -18.83 -1.88 -9.69
C LYS A 163 -19.60 -0.91 -8.79
N THR A 164 -19.05 0.28 -8.63
CA THR A 164 -19.66 1.39 -7.88
C THR A 164 -19.57 2.69 -8.69
N GLU A 165 -20.30 3.72 -8.28
CA GLU A 165 -20.21 5.06 -8.90
C GLU A 165 -18.84 5.73 -8.70
N TYR A 166 -18.10 5.33 -7.67
CA TYR A 166 -16.80 5.94 -7.30
C TYR A 166 -15.59 5.15 -7.80
N THR A 167 -15.78 4.03 -8.49
CA THR A 167 -14.71 3.17 -9.02
C THR A 167 -14.44 3.49 -10.48
N SER A 168 -13.17 3.68 -10.85
CA SER A 168 -12.82 3.84 -12.26
C SER A 168 -13.02 2.50 -12.98
N PRO A 169 -13.74 2.46 -14.12
CA PRO A 169 -13.93 1.24 -14.89
C PRO A 169 -12.62 0.52 -15.16
N ALA A 170 -12.60 -0.78 -14.90
CA ALA A 170 -11.46 -1.65 -15.15
C ALA A 170 -11.94 -2.98 -15.74
N PHE A 171 -11.10 -3.58 -16.58
CA PHE A 171 -11.36 -4.85 -17.25
C PHE A 171 -10.11 -5.71 -17.21
N LEU A 172 -10.25 -7.03 -17.11
CA LEU A 172 -9.15 -7.92 -17.47
C LEU A 172 -8.87 -7.78 -18.98
N ALA A 173 -7.60 -7.85 -19.40
CA ALA A 173 -7.26 -7.56 -20.80
C ALA A 173 -7.89 -8.55 -21.78
N ASN A 174 -8.04 -9.82 -21.38
CA ASN A 174 -8.75 -10.85 -22.15
C ASN A 174 -10.28 -10.65 -22.21
N GLU A 175 -10.85 -9.82 -21.33
CA GLU A 175 -12.28 -9.52 -21.27
C GLU A 175 -12.62 -8.11 -21.78
N PHE A 176 -11.61 -7.36 -22.25
CA PHE A 176 -11.80 -5.98 -22.65
C PHE A 176 -12.80 -5.87 -23.82
N PRO A 177 -13.85 -5.03 -23.70
CA PRO A 177 -14.97 -5.02 -24.66
C PRO A 177 -14.57 -4.82 -26.12
N ALA A 178 -13.46 -4.12 -26.38
CA ALA A 178 -12.99 -3.84 -27.74
C ALA A 178 -12.37 -5.06 -28.47
N PHE A 179 -12.09 -6.17 -27.76
CA PHE A 179 -11.54 -7.40 -28.34
C PHE A 179 -12.50 -8.59 -28.27
N ALA A 180 -13.52 -8.50 -27.43
CA ALA A 180 -14.43 -9.62 -27.25
C ALA A 180 -15.50 -9.66 -28.35
N LYS A 181 -15.78 -10.87 -28.88
CA LYS A 181 -16.84 -11.10 -29.90
C LYS A 181 -18.16 -10.52 -29.41
N ALA A 182 -18.82 -9.71 -30.23
CA ALA A 182 -20.05 -9.00 -29.87
C ALA A 182 -21.10 -9.93 -29.23
N THR A 183 -21.47 -9.65 -27.99
CA THR A 183 -22.64 -10.24 -27.32
C THR A 183 -23.58 -9.11 -26.92
N ALA A 184 -24.88 -9.37 -27.02
CA ALA A 184 -25.93 -8.38 -26.81
C ALA A 184 -25.85 -7.77 -25.39
N GLY A 185 -25.87 -6.43 -25.31
CA GLY A 185 -25.78 -5.67 -24.06
C GLY A 185 -24.42 -5.00 -23.77
N ARG A 186 -23.48 -4.99 -24.73
CA ARG A 186 -22.19 -4.30 -24.56
C ARG A 186 -22.29 -2.78 -24.76
N PRO A 187 -21.51 -1.97 -23.99
CA PRO A 187 -21.27 -0.59 -24.35
C PRO A 187 -20.63 -0.54 -25.73
N ALA A 188 -21.25 0.18 -26.65
CA ALA A 188 -20.65 0.48 -27.94
C ALA A 188 -19.44 1.39 -27.68
N GLU A 189 -18.24 0.92 -28.05
CA GLU A 189 -17.08 1.77 -28.34
C GLU A 189 -16.26 2.32 -27.15
N GLU A 190 -15.76 1.42 -26.29
CA GLU A 190 -14.62 1.78 -25.43
C GLU A 190 -13.35 1.98 -26.28
N LYS A 191 -12.89 3.23 -26.39
CA LYS A 191 -11.63 3.59 -27.08
C LYS A 191 -10.44 3.26 -26.19
N ILE A 192 -9.50 2.46 -26.69
CA ILE A 192 -8.31 2.03 -25.94
C ILE A 192 -7.48 3.23 -25.44
N ASP A 193 -7.46 4.34 -26.19
CA ASP A 193 -6.78 5.58 -25.82
C ASP A 193 -7.25 6.16 -24.47
N ASN A 194 -8.45 5.80 -24.02
CA ASN A 194 -8.99 6.19 -22.72
C ASN A 194 -8.52 5.29 -21.57
N TYR A 195 -7.71 4.27 -21.83
CA TYR A 195 -7.29 3.27 -20.86
C TYR A 195 -5.79 3.26 -20.68
N VAL A 196 -5.37 2.81 -19.51
CA VAL A 196 -3.98 2.43 -19.21
C VAL A 196 -3.94 0.93 -18.99
N LEU A 197 -2.88 0.29 -19.49
CA LEU A 197 -2.65 -1.15 -19.33
C LEU A 197 -1.71 -1.35 -18.13
N LYS A 198 -2.12 -2.18 -17.17
CA LYS A 198 -1.37 -2.42 -15.93
C LYS A 198 -1.16 -3.93 -15.72
N PRO A 199 0.06 -4.39 -15.43
CA PRO A 199 0.29 -5.76 -15.00
C PRO A 199 -0.28 -5.98 -13.59
N LEU A 200 -0.90 -7.12 -13.34
CA LEU A 200 -1.44 -7.48 -12.03
C LEU A 200 -0.35 -7.64 -10.97
N TYR A 201 0.76 -8.29 -11.34
CA TYR A 201 1.89 -8.60 -10.46
C TYR A 201 3.01 -7.57 -10.58
N SER A 202 2.62 -6.29 -10.65
CA SER A 202 3.56 -5.17 -10.68
C SER A 202 3.08 -4.05 -9.75
N PHE A 203 4.01 -3.50 -8.97
CA PHE A 203 3.73 -2.43 -8.01
C PHE A 203 4.63 -1.21 -8.23
N ALA A 204 4.33 -0.11 -7.53
CA ALA A 204 5.01 1.18 -7.65
C ALA A 204 4.99 1.82 -9.07
N GLY A 205 4.13 1.34 -9.98
CA GLY A 205 4.01 1.87 -11.34
C GLY A 205 4.94 1.20 -12.36
N HIS A 206 5.69 0.16 -11.98
CA HIS A 206 6.45 -0.63 -12.93
C HIS A 206 5.54 -1.35 -13.92
N GLY A 207 5.90 -1.35 -15.21
CA GLY A 207 5.16 -2.03 -16.27
C GLY A 207 3.84 -1.36 -16.68
N VAL A 208 3.47 -0.21 -16.10
CA VAL A 208 2.27 0.54 -16.51
C VAL A 208 2.50 1.17 -17.87
N ASP A 209 1.64 0.83 -18.82
CA ASP A 209 1.60 1.47 -20.13
C ASP A 209 0.44 2.47 -20.17
N MET A 210 0.81 3.75 -20.33
CA MET A 210 -0.14 4.86 -20.35
C MET A 210 -0.85 5.01 -21.68
N GLU A 211 -0.33 4.44 -22.76
CA GLU A 211 -0.84 4.59 -24.13
C GLU A 211 -0.81 3.24 -24.85
N PRO A 212 -1.54 2.23 -24.34
CA PRO A 212 -1.53 0.90 -24.94
C PRO A 212 -2.19 0.92 -26.32
N THR A 213 -1.72 0.05 -27.23
CA THR A 213 -2.32 -0.13 -28.56
C THR A 213 -3.03 -1.47 -28.69
N ARG A 214 -3.85 -1.64 -29.74
CA ARG A 214 -4.52 -2.91 -30.03
C ARG A 214 -3.53 -4.04 -30.24
N GLU A 215 -2.47 -3.77 -30.98
CA GLU A 215 -1.43 -4.71 -31.33
C GLU A 215 -0.71 -5.19 -30.07
N LYS A 216 -0.38 -4.26 -29.16
CA LYS A 216 0.30 -4.59 -27.90
C LYS A 216 -0.56 -5.45 -26.99
N ILE A 217 -1.85 -5.13 -26.86
CA ILE A 217 -2.78 -5.92 -26.04
C ILE A 217 -2.97 -7.31 -26.65
N GLY A 218 -3.08 -7.40 -27.98
CA GLY A 218 -3.20 -8.67 -28.71
C GLY A 218 -1.94 -9.54 -28.65
N ALA A 219 -0.77 -8.94 -28.43
CA ALA A 219 0.51 -9.63 -28.32
C ALA A 219 0.88 -10.04 -26.87
N LEU A 220 0.00 -9.80 -25.88
CA LEU A 220 0.24 -10.24 -24.51
C LEU A 220 0.25 -11.77 -24.42
N GLU A 221 1.31 -12.34 -23.86
CA GLU A 221 1.42 -13.79 -23.66
C GLU A 221 0.37 -14.31 -22.66
N ASN A 222 0.14 -13.57 -21.58
CA ASN A 222 -0.79 -13.92 -20.49
C ASN A 222 -1.80 -12.79 -20.23
N PRO A 223 -2.77 -12.52 -21.12
CA PRO A 223 -3.67 -11.37 -21.01
C PRO A 223 -4.53 -11.35 -19.73
N GLN A 224 -4.76 -12.50 -19.11
CA GLN A 224 -5.42 -12.62 -17.80
C GLN A 224 -4.62 -12.01 -16.64
N GLU A 225 -3.32 -11.76 -16.83
CA GLU A 225 -2.42 -11.15 -15.86
C GLU A 225 -2.32 -9.62 -16.01
N TRP A 226 -3.20 -9.03 -16.83
CA TRP A 226 -3.22 -7.62 -17.12
C TRP A 226 -4.63 -7.05 -16.98
N ILE A 227 -4.70 -5.78 -16.57
CA ILE A 227 -5.95 -5.01 -16.59
C ILE A 227 -5.84 -3.78 -17.47
N LEU A 228 -6.94 -3.42 -18.12
CA LEU A 228 -7.16 -2.08 -18.66
C LEU A 228 -8.01 -1.30 -17.68
N GLN A 229 -7.49 -0.19 -17.18
CA GLN A 229 -8.23 0.73 -16.31
C GLN A 229 -8.41 2.08 -17.01
N LYS A 230 -9.61 2.64 -16.94
CA LYS A 230 -9.89 3.94 -17.53
C LYS A 230 -8.99 5.00 -16.90
N LYS A 231 -8.37 5.82 -17.75
CA LYS A 231 -7.53 6.96 -17.39
C LYS A 231 -8.31 7.89 -16.46
N ILE A 232 -7.62 8.33 -15.43
CA ILE A 232 -8.16 9.29 -14.46
C ILE A 232 -7.42 10.59 -14.70
N ASP A 233 -8.18 11.66 -14.92
CA ASP A 233 -7.61 12.99 -14.92
C ASP A 233 -7.55 13.52 -13.50
N TYR A 234 -6.33 13.69 -13.00
CA TYR A 234 -6.11 14.26 -11.67
C TYR A 234 -6.16 15.77 -11.76
N ALA A 235 -7.02 16.38 -10.93
CA ALA A 235 -7.08 17.81 -10.78
C ALA A 235 -5.72 18.37 -10.33
N ALA A 236 -5.18 19.33 -11.08
CA ALA A 236 -3.98 20.08 -10.70
C ALA A 236 -4.41 21.32 -9.90
N PHE A 237 -4.39 21.22 -8.56
CA PHE A 237 -4.95 22.26 -7.70
C PHE A 237 -4.01 22.76 -6.62
N VAL A 238 -2.92 22.04 -6.29
CA VAL A 238 -1.98 22.46 -5.25
C VAL A 238 -1.03 23.50 -5.83
N PRO A 239 -1.08 24.77 -5.39
CA PRO A 239 -0.21 25.80 -5.91
C PRO A 239 1.24 25.53 -5.50
N THR A 240 2.17 25.81 -6.40
CA THR A 240 3.61 25.67 -6.16
C THR A 240 4.31 27.00 -6.44
N VAL A 241 5.45 27.24 -5.78
CA VAL A 241 6.16 28.55 -5.89
C VAL A 241 6.78 28.78 -7.27
N ASP A 242 6.93 27.73 -8.07
CA ASP A 242 7.39 27.77 -9.46
C ASP A 242 6.25 28.07 -10.47
N GLY A 243 5.03 28.36 -9.99
CA GLY A 243 3.87 28.73 -10.79
C GLY A 243 3.14 27.57 -11.45
N LYS A 244 3.67 26.34 -11.37
CA LYS A 244 2.93 25.13 -11.76
C LYS A 244 1.90 24.79 -10.68
N LYS A 245 1.07 23.78 -10.94
CA LYS A 245 0.20 23.19 -9.91
C LYS A 245 0.50 21.71 -9.81
N SER A 246 0.69 21.23 -8.59
CA SER A 246 0.80 19.80 -8.32
C SER A 246 -0.58 19.16 -8.30
N LYS A 247 -0.62 17.91 -8.78
CA LYS A 247 -1.75 17.00 -8.67
C LYS A 247 -1.63 16.25 -7.35
N ALA A 248 -2.76 15.89 -6.75
CA ALA A 248 -2.80 15.10 -5.52
C ALA A 248 -3.63 13.83 -5.70
N GLU A 249 -3.11 12.72 -5.19
CA GLU A 249 -3.83 11.47 -4.95
C GLU A 249 -4.00 11.30 -3.44
N ILE A 250 -5.21 11.00 -2.99
CA ILE A 250 -5.49 10.67 -1.59
C ILE A 250 -5.69 9.16 -1.49
N ARG A 251 -4.90 8.53 -0.63
CA ARG A 251 -5.08 7.13 -0.26
C ARG A 251 -5.76 7.05 1.08
N MET A 252 -6.88 6.36 1.11
CA MET A 252 -7.62 6.09 2.33
C MET A 252 -7.01 4.87 3.02
N MET A 253 -6.65 5.01 4.30
CA MET A 253 -5.91 3.98 5.02
C MET A 253 -6.81 3.30 6.04
N PHE A 254 -6.90 1.98 5.93
CA PHE A 254 -7.79 1.16 6.76
C PHE A 254 -6.99 0.24 7.68
N VAL A 255 -7.56 -0.01 8.85
CA VAL A 255 -7.10 -1.01 9.81
C VAL A 255 -8.24 -1.99 10.04
N TRP A 256 -7.93 -3.29 10.09
CA TRP A 256 -8.92 -4.33 10.27
C TRP A 256 -8.46 -5.32 11.35
N PRO A 257 -8.83 -5.08 12.62
CA PRO A 257 -8.61 -6.03 13.71
C PRO A 257 -9.42 -7.32 13.48
N ASP A 258 -8.87 -8.47 13.89
CA ASP A 258 -9.47 -9.79 13.65
C ASP A 258 -10.89 -9.95 14.24
N GLN A 259 -11.19 -9.24 15.32
CA GLN A 259 -12.49 -9.28 16.01
C GLN A 259 -13.54 -8.36 15.38
N ASP A 260 -13.14 -7.47 14.46
CA ASP A 260 -14.02 -6.46 13.89
C ASP A 260 -14.67 -6.99 12.59
N LEU A 261 -15.98 -6.79 12.46
CA LEU A 261 -16.73 -7.22 11.27
C LEU A 261 -16.27 -6.49 9.99
N ASN A 262 -15.92 -5.21 10.11
CA ASN A 262 -15.58 -4.33 8.99
C ASN A 262 -14.25 -3.60 9.24
N PRO A 263 -13.49 -3.29 8.18
CA PRO A 263 -12.32 -2.44 8.29
C PRO A 263 -12.70 -1.01 8.71
N THR A 264 -11.89 -0.41 9.57
CA THR A 264 -12.04 0.98 10.03
C THR A 264 -11.15 1.90 9.21
N LEU A 265 -11.71 2.98 8.67
CA LEU A 265 -10.94 4.06 8.04
C LEU A 265 -10.27 4.88 9.14
N VAL A 266 -8.93 4.91 9.16
CA VAL A 266 -8.18 5.52 10.27
C VAL A 266 -7.40 6.77 9.91
N ASN A 267 -6.97 6.89 8.65
CA ASN A 267 -6.11 7.99 8.22
C ASN A 267 -6.13 8.13 6.69
N ASN A 268 -5.43 9.14 6.18
CA ASN A 268 -5.18 9.32 4.76
C ASN A 268 -3.69 9.57 4.46
N LEU A 269 -3.25 9.19 3.27
CA LEU A 269 -1.95 9.56 2.70
C LEU A 269 -2.15 10.37 1.44
N VAL A 270 -1.65 11.61 1.43
CA VAL A 270 -1.61 12.44 0.23
C VAL A 270 -0.32 12.16 -0.52
N ARG A 271 -0.40 11.85 -1.81
CA ARG A 271 0.74 11.79 -2.73
C ARG A 271 0.62 12.91 -3.75
N MET A 272 1.65 13.74 -3.85
CA MET A 272 1.71 14.85 -4.78
C MET A 272 2.71 14.58 -5.90
N SER A 273 2.34 14.97 -7.12
CA SER A 273 3.19 14.86 -8.30
C SER A 273 2.83 15.91 -9.33
N GLN A 274 3.83 16.36 -10.10
CA GLN A 274 3.66 17.20 -11.28
C GLN A 274 3.75 16.40 -12.59
N GLY A 275 4.00 15.09 -12.52
CA GLY A 275 4.12 14.19 -13.67
C GLY A 275 2.81 13.53 -14.10
N LYS A 276 2.85 12.84 -15.25
CA LYS A 276 1.74 11.98 -15.71
C LYS A 276 1.54 10.75 -14.81
N MET A 277 2.60 10.28 -14.14
CA MET A 277 2.55 9.15 -13.20
C MET A 277 2.72 9.60 -11.74
N MET A 278 1.99 8.93 -10.84
CA MET A 278 2.10 9.08 -9.39
C MET A 278 3.10 8.06 -8.85
N GLY A 279 4.22 8.49 -8.28
CA GLY A 279 5.24 7.60 -7.71
C GLY A 279 6.55 8.33 -7.40
N VAL A 280 7.30 7.82 -6.41
CA VAL A 280 8.55 8.43 -5.95
C VAL A 280 9.63 8.35 -7.02
N ASP A 281 9.72 7.22 -7.72
CA ASP A 281 10.78 6.97 -8.71
C ASP A 281 10.64 7.81 -10.00
N PHE A 282 9.44 8.33 -10.28
CA PHE A 282 9.16 9.12 -11.49
C PHE A 282 9.28 10.64 -11.28
N ASN A 283 9.61 11.10 -10.06
CA ASN A 283 9.59 12.52 -9.71
C ASN A 283 10.83 12.99 -8.93
N ILE A 284 11.95 12.26 -9.00
CA ILE A 284 13.18 12.56 -8.25
C ILE A 284 13.70 13.98 -8.49
N ASP A 285 13.57 14.50 -9.72
CA ASP A 285 14.09 15.83 -10.11
C ASP A 285 13.04 16.95 -10.03
N LYS A 286 11.87 16.70 -9.42
CA LYS A 286 10.79 17.69 -9.35
C LYS A 286 10.63 18.25 -7.94
N THR A 287 10.32 19.53 -7.85
CA THR A 287 9.98 20.18 -6.58
C THR A 287 8.47 20.09 -6.33
N TRP A 288 8.04 20.25 -5.07
CA TRP A 288 6.61 20.20 -4.68
C TRP A 288 5.89 18.89 -5.06
N VAL A 289 6.64 17.81 -5.00
CA VAL A 289 6.19 16.42 -5.10
C VAL A 289 6.52 15.71 -3.79
N GLY A 290 5.89 14.56 -3.52
CA GLY A 290 6.17 13.76 -2.33
C GLY A 290 4.92 13.29 -1.62
N ALA A 291 5.04 13.00 -0.32
CA ALA A 291 3.96 12.49 0.50
C ALA A 291 3.64 13.42 1.67
N SER A 292 2.36 13.52 2.03
CA SER A 292 1.86 14.33 3.14
C SER A 292 0.56 13.72 3.70
N ILE A 293 -0.10 14.44 4.60
CA ILE A 293 -1.43 14.13 5.13
C ILE A 293 -2.39 15.27 4.75
N ALA A 294 -3.64 14.94 4.46
CA ALA A 294 -4.72 15.91 4.32
C ALA A 294 -5.34 16.14 5.68
N LEU A 295 -5.33 17.39 6.14
CA LEU A 295 -6.04 17.80 7.34
C LEU A 295 -7.43 18.28 6.96
N HIS A 296 -8.42 17.89 7.75
CA HIS A 296 -9.81 18.33 7.61
C HIS A 296 -10.39 18.64 8.99
N GLU A 297 -11.49 19.40 8.98
CA GLU A 297 -12.37 19.51 10.14
C GLU A 297 -13.07 18.17 10.37
N ASP A 298 -13.16 17.75 11.63
CA ASP A 298 -13.91 16.56 12.07
C ASP A 298 -15.42 16.83 12.05
#